data_AF-A0A540L024-F1
#
_entry.id   AF-A0A540L024-F1
#
_cell.length_a   1.000
_cell.length_b   1.000
_cell.length_c   1.000
_cell.angle_alpha   90.00
_cell.angle_beta   90.00
_cell.angle_gamma   90.00
#
_symmetry.space_group_name_H-M   'P 1'
#
loop_
_entity.id
_entity.type
_entity.pdbx_description
1 polymer ?
#
loop_
_entity_poly.entity_id
_entity_poly.type
_entity_poly.pdbx_seq_one_letter_code
_entity_poly.pdbx_strand_id
1 'polypeptide(L)'
;MTISNPKGLCEVSQGSGHPVLVCPGLRKGQVWVDHYGSKQTKFIVAHDSALSCLGLTQDGRLLATASSKGTLIRIFNALDGSLLQEGFRLKIVMVAVSLQPKFERSPKTKVQA
;
A
#
# COMPACT_ATOMS: atom_id res chain seq x y z
N MET A 1 -1.31 -16.93 11.39
CA MET A 1 -2.69 -16.51 11.69
C MET A 1 -2.75 -14.99 11.64
N THR A 2 -3.41 -14.40 10.66
CA THR A 2 -3.65 -12.94 10.62
C THR A 2 -4.70 -12.54 11.65
N ILE A 3 -4.85 -11.24 11.92
CA ILE A 3 -6.04 -10.75 12.63
C ILE A 3 -7.33 -11.09 11.86
N SER A 4 -8.47 -11.03 12.54
CA SER A 4 -9.78 -11.16 11.92
C SER A 4 -9.91 -10.17 10.75
N ASN A 5 -10.23 -10.70 9.57
CA ASN A 5 -10.41 -9.93 8.34
C ASN A 5 -11.86 -10.04 7.83
N PRO A 6 -12.85 -9.55 8.61
CA PRO A 6 -14.27 -9.72 8.27
C PRO A 6 -14.67 -8.97 7.00
N LYS A 7 -13.85 -8.02 6.55
CA LYS A 7 -14.05 -7.23 5.32
C LYS A 7 -13.32 -7.80 4.11
N GLY A 8 -12.58 -8.90 4.27
CA GLY A 8 -11.80 -9.50 3.18
C GLY A 8 -10.75 -8.55 2.58
N LEU A 9 -10.19 -7.63 3.36
CA LEU A 9 -9.16 -6.71 2.90
C LEU A 9 -7.93 -7.53 2.48
N CYS A 10 -7.68 -7.60 1.18
CA CYS A 10 -6.45 -8.11 0.64
C CYS A 10 -6.30 -7.62 -0.80
N GLU A 11 -5.07 -7.46 -1.26
CA GLU A 11 -4.73 -7.00 -2.61
C GLU A 11 -3.56 -7.82 -3.16
N VAL A 12 -3.55 -8.04 -4.47
CA VAL A 12 -2.50 -8.78 -5.17
C VAL A 12 -2.03 -7.98 -6.37
N SER A 13 -0.72 -7.90 -6.57
CA SER A 13 -0.16 -7.22 -7.75
C SER A 13 -0.44 -8.02 -9.02
N GLN A 14 -0.71 -7.32 -10.12
CA GLN A 14 -1.14 -7.92 -11.40
C GLN A 14 -0.07 -7.82 -12.51
N GLY A 15 1.15 -7.39 -12.18
CA GLY A 15 2.26 -7.29 -13.12
C GLY A 15 2.82 -8.67 -13.50
N SER A 16 3.45 -8.77 -14.67
CA SER A 16 4.02 -10.00 -15.23
C SER A 16 5.29 -10.51 -14.51
N GLY A 17 5.59 -10.00 -13.32
CA GLY A 17 6.77 -10.32 -12.54
C GLY A 17 6.47 -11.24 -11.36
N HIS A 18 7.12 -10.97 -10.23
CA HIS A 18 6.87 -11.67 -8.98
C HIS A 18 5.66 -11.07 -8.27
N PRO A 19 4.56 -11.83 -8.07
CA PRO A 19 3.36 -11.28 -7.47
C PRO A 19 3.61 -10.95 -5.99
N VAL A 20 3.02 -9.85 -5.57
CA VAL A 20 3.06 -9.35 -4.19
C VAL A 20 1.63 -9.41 -3.66
N LEU A 21 1.45 -10.05 -2.52
CA LEU A 21 0.16 -10.12 -1.81
C LEU A 21 0.25 -9.29 -0.55
N VAL A 22 -0.80 -8.51 -0.29
CA VAL A 22 -0.90 -7.70 0.94
C VAL A 22 -2.23 -7.92 1.62
N CYS A 23 -2.22 -8.32 2.88
CA CYS A 23 -3.42 -8.41 3.70
C CYS A 23 -3.15 -7.87 5.13
N PRO A 24 -4.16 -7.67 5.99
CA PRO A 24 -3.94 -7.34 7.40
C PRO A 24 -3.00 -8.32 8.09
N GLY A 25 -2.09 -7.79 8.90
CA GLY A 25 -1.05 -8.53 9.61
C GLY A 25 -1.53 -9.19 10.90
N LEU A 26 -0.59 -9.45 11.81
CA LEU A 26 -0.86 -10.10 13.11
C LEU A 26 -1.41 -9.14 14.15
N ARG A 27 -1.18 -7.84 13.96
CA ARG A 27 -1.57 -6.78 14.91
C ARG A 27 -2.48 -5.77 14.23
N LYS A 28 -3.26 -5.06 15.04
CA LYS A 28 -4.13 -3.97 14.57
C LYS A 28 -3.30 -2.94 13.80
N GLY A 29 -3.78 -2.55 12.62
CA GLY A 29 -3.12 -1.55 11.78
C GLY A 29 -1.81 -2.01 11.14
N GLN A 30 -1.46 -3.29 11.29
CA GLN A 30 -0.32 -3.90 10.63
C GLN A 30 -0.75 -4.47 9.27
N VAL A 31 0.13 -4.39 8.28
CA VAL A 31 -0.02 -5.06 6.98
C VAL A 31 1.02 -6.17 6.88
N TRP A 32 0.61 -7.35 6.45
CA TRP A 32 1.49 -8.42 5.99
C TRP A 32 1.69 -8.28 4.49
N VAL A 33 2.95 -8.33 4.05
CA VAL A 33 3.36 -8.25 2.65
C VAL A 33 4.12 -9.53 2.31
N ASP A 34 3.68 -10.24 1.29
CA ASP A 34 4.30 -11.49 0.82
C ASP A 34 4.79 -11.32 -0.62
N HIS A 35 6.09 -11.51 -0.83
CA HIS A 35 6.75 -11.48 -2.14
C HIS A 35 6.95 -12.91 -2.60
N TYR A 36 6.01 -13.44 -3.40
CA TYR A 36 6.02 -14.84 -3.82
C TYR A 36 7.28 -15.24 -4.62
N GLY A 37 7.84 -14.31 -5.38
CA GLY A 37 9.03 -14.57 -6.20
C GLY A 37 10.32 -14.73 -5.41
N SER A 38 10.48 -13.96 -4.33
CA SER A 38 11.68 -13.98 -3.49
C SER A 38 11.50 -14.78 -2.20
N LYS A 39 10.30 -15.32 -1.95
CA LYS A 39 9.90 -15.98 -0.70
C LYS A 39 10.18 -15.13 0.53
N GLN A 40 10.03 -13.81 0.40
CA GLN A 40 10.23 -12.86 1.48
C GLN A 40 8.90 -12.32 1.97
N THR A 41 8.67 -12.40 3.27
CA THR A 41 7.51 -11.80 3.92
C THR A 41 7.91 -10.67 4.86
N LYS A 42 7.07 -9.65 4.96
CA LYS A 42 7.28 -8.51 5.85
C LYS A 42 6.01 -8.10 6.58
N PHE A 43 6.20 -7.42 7.70
CA PHE A 43 5.12 -6.77 8.42
C PHE A 43 5.38 -5.28 8.54
N ILE A 44 4.44 -4.47 8.08
CA ILE A 44 4.50 -3.01 8.14
C ILE A 44 3.51 -2.54 9.22
N VAL A 45 3.99 -1.82 10.22
CA VAL A 45 3.12 -1.18 11.22
C VAL A 45 2.60 0.12 10.65
N ALA A 46 1.47 0.07 9.94
CA ALA A 46 0.98 1.20 9.16
C ALA A 46 0.18 2.19 10.01
N HIS A 47 -0.60 1.73 10.99
CA HIS A 47 -1.45 2.58 11.83
C HIS A 47 -1.65 1.99 13.24
N ASP A 48 -2.04 2.82 14.22
CA ASP A 48 -2.41 2.36 15.57
C ASP A 48 -3.85 1.81 15.65
N SER A 49 -4.62 2.01 14.58
CA SER A 49 -6.01 1.59 14.49
C SER A 49 -6.25 0.61 13.35
N ALA A 50 -7.44 -0.01 13.29
CA ALA A 50 -7.69 -1.09 12.36
C ALA A 50 -7.64 -0.55 10.92
N LEU A 51 -7.08 -1.34 10.00
CA LEU A 51 -7.07 -0.98 8.59
C LEU A 51 -8.51 -0.92 8.09
N SER A 52 -8.84 0.14 7.37
CA SER A 52 -10.11 0.24 6.66
C SER A 52 -9.97 -0.12 5.19
N CYS A 53 -8.78 0.07 4.63
CA CYS A 53 -8.52 -0.05 3.21
C CYS A 53 -7.04 -0.39 2.94
N LEU A 54 -6.80 -1.09 1.84
CA LEU A 54 -5.49 -1.39 1.26
C LEU A 54 -5.54 -1.09 -0.24
N GLY A 55 -4.40 -0.72 -0.83
CA GLY A 55 -4.25 -0.58 -2.28
C GLY A 55 -2.80 -0.85 -2.67
N LEU A 56 -2.58 -1.67 -3.69
CA LEU A 56 -1.25 -2.06 -4.15
C LEU A 56 -1.12 -1.72 -5.63
N THR A 57 0.04 -1.19 -6.04
CA THR A 57 0.26 -0.91 -7.47
C THR A 57 0.36 -2.20 -8.26
N GLN A 58 0.03 -2.14 -9.56
CA GLN A 58 0.10 -3.30 -10.46
C GLN A 58 1.48 -3.97 -10.44
N ASP A 59 2.56 -3.20 -10.33
CA ASP A 59 3.93 -3.70 -10.24
C ASP A 59 4.35 -4.18 -8.83
N GLY A 60 3.47 -4.04 -7.84
CA GLY A 60 3.70 -4.46 -6.45
C GLY A 60 4.70 -3.60 -5.69
N ARG A 61 5.10 -2.43 -6.18
CA ARG A 61 6.14 -1.60 -5.54
C ARG A 61 5.61 -0.66 -4.46
N LEU A 62 4.39 -0.14 -4.62
CA LEU A 62 3.82 0.84 -3.69
C LEU A 62 2.57 0.30 -3.02
N LEU A 63 2.51 0.44 -1.69
CA LEU A 63 1.39 0.05 -0.86
C LEU A 63 0.76 1.29 -0.23
N ALA A 64 -0.51 1.54 -0.50
CA ALA A 64 -1.31 2.56 0.15
C ALA A 64 -2.18 1.95 1.26
N THR A 65 -2.21 2.59 2.43
CA THR A 65 -3.03 2.15 3.57
C THR A 65 -3.82 3.30 4.16
N ALA A 66 -4.98 2.97 4.73
CA ALA A 66 -5.77 3.89 5.55
C ALA A 66 -6.40 3.13 6.72
N SER A 67 -6.66 3.84 7.82
CA SER A 67 -7.25 3.27 9.03
C SER A 67 -8.67 3.75 9.30
N SER A 68 -9.39 3.02 10.15
CA SER A 68 -10.78 3.32 10.49
C SER A 68 -10.98 4.56 11.37
N LYS A 69 -9.92 5.04 12.06
CA LYS A 69 -10.01 6.17 12.99
C LYS A 69 -9.45 7.50 12.45
N GLY A 70 -8.78 7.49 11.30
CA GLY A 70 -8.01 8.63 10.82
C GLY A 70 -8.34 9.02 9.39
N THR A 71 -8.03 10.27 9.03
CA THR A 71 -8.03 10.74 7.63
C THR A 71 -6.70 10.50 6.93
N LEU A 72 -5.70 9.96 7.64
CA LEU A 72 -4.36 9.72 7.13
C LEU A 72 -4.34 8.55 6.15
N ILE A 73 -3.74 8.81 4.99
CA ILE A 73 -3.28 7.82 4.03
C ILE A 73 -1.76 7.77 4.12
N ARG A 74 -1.22 6.55 4.17
CA ARG A 74 0.22 6.32 4.14
C ARG A 74 0.59 5.49 2.91
N ILE A 75 1.68 5.88 2.27
CA ILE A 75 2.26 5.18 1.12
C ILE A 75 3.59 4.59 1.56
N PHE A 76 3.74 3.29 1.36
CA PHE A 76 4.93 2.53 1.69
C PHE A 76 5.59 1.96 0.44
N ASN A 77 6.90 1.79 0.49
CA ASN A 77 7.59 0.88 -0.40
C ASN A 77 7.31 -0.54 0.06
N ALA A 78 6.70 -1.37 -0.80
CA ALA A 78 6.32 -2.73 -0.45
C ALA A 78 7.52 -3.68 -0.32
N LEU A 79 8.68 -3.34 -0.92
CA LEU A 79 9.89 -4.17 -0.85
C LEU A 79 10.60 -4.05 0.50
N ASP A 80 10.86 -2.83 0.97
CA ASP A 80 11.60 -2.59 2.21
C ASP A 80 10.70 -2.26 3.41
N GLY A 81 9.45 -1.85 3.18
CA GLY A 81 8.49 -1.46 4.20
C GLY A 81 8.63 -0.01 4.68
N SER A 82 9.49 0.80 4.05
CA SER A 82 9.70 2.20 4.40
C SER A 82 8.47 3.05 4.07
N LEU A 83 8.17 4.01 4.95
CA LEU A 83 7.15 5.03 4.71
C LEU A 83 7.71 6.06 3.72
N LEU A 84 7.06 6.19 2.56
CA LEU A 84 7.45 7.13 1.51
C LEU A 84 6.68 8.45 1.61
N GLN A 85 5.40 8.38 1.99
CA GLN A 85 4.53 9.55 2.06
C GLN A 85 3.42 9.35 3.09
N GLU A 86 3.10 10.43 3.80
CA GLU A 86 1.89 10.55 4.62
C GLU A 86 1.08 11.76 4.13
N GLY A 87 -0.26 11.64 4.08
CA GLY A 87 -1.16 12.72 3.64
C GLY A 87 -2.60 12.53 4.10
N PHE A 88 -3.46 13.54 3.91
CA PHE A 88 -4.85 13.55 4.37
C PHE A 88 -5.84 13.27 3.21
N ARG A 89 -6.89 12.49 3.47
CA ARG A 89 -7.91 12.03 2.49
C ARG A 89 -8.56 13.17 1.68
N LEU A 90 -8.48 13.08 0.34
CA LEU A 90 -9.63 13.30 -0.55
C LEU A 90 -10.15 11.92 -0.96
N LYS A 91 -11.46 11.68 -0.96
CA LYS A 91 -12.15 10.38 -1.10
C LYS A 91 -11.80 9.54 -2.36
N ILE A 92 -10.86 9.97 -3.21
CA ILE A 92 -10.65 9.51 -4.59
C ILE A 92 -9.38 8.62 -4.75
N VAL A 93 -8.46 8.59 -3.79
CA VAL A 93 -7.10 8.02 -4.04
C VAL A 93 -7.03 6.49 -4.01
N MET A 94 -7.94 5.78 -3.33
CA MET A 94 -7.75 4.33 -3.12
C MET A 94 -8.26 3.43 -4.25
N VAL A 95 -9.27 3.87 -5.00
CA VAL A 95 -9.70 3.20 -6.25
C VAL A 95 -8.60 3.29 -7.32
N ALA A 96 -7.72 4.29 -7.23
CA ALA A 96 -6.72 4.58 -8.26
C ALA A 96 -5.50 3.64 -8.26
N VAL A 97 -5.14 3.00 -7.13
CA VAL A 97 -3.93 2.16 -7.09
C VAL A 97 -4.11 0.86 -7.90
N SER A 98 -5.37 0.39 -8.05
CA SER A 98 -5.73 -0.71 -8.95
C SER A 98 -5.88 -0.28 -10.43
N LEU A 99 -6.05 1.03 -10.72
CA LEU A 99 -6.45 1.54 -12.04
C LEU A 99 -5.46 2.51 -12.75
N GLN A 100 -4.20 2.66 -12.32
CA GLN A 100 -3.27 3.55 -13.03
C GLN A 100 -2.17 2.81 -13.82
N PRO A 101 -2.27 2.76 -15.16
CA PRO A 101 -1.08 2.76 -16.00
C PRO A 101 -0.47 4.18 -15.93
N LYS A 102 0.72 4.30 -15.33
CA LYS A 102 1.60 5.50 -15.25
C LYS A 102 1.22 6.59 -14.24
N PHE A 103 1.76 6.47 -13.02
CA PHE A 103 2.15 7.64 -12.22
C PHE A 103 3.62 7.99 -12.53
N GLU A 104 3.87 8.52 -13.73
CA GLU A 104 5.19 9.09 -14.06
C GLU A 104 5.25 10.50 -13.45
N ARG A 105 6.18 10.73 -12.51
CA ARG A 105 6.44 12.08 -12.00
C ARG A 105 6.94 12.94 -13.16
N SER A 106 6.16 13.93 -13.61
CA SER A 106 6.69 14.96 -14.50
C SER A 106 7.88 15.65 -13.82
N PRO A 107 9.07 15.72 -14.44
CA PRO A 107 10.17 16.47 -13.87
C PRO A 107 9.78 17.95 -13.81
N LYS A 108 9.90 18.56 -12.62
CA LYS A 108 9.79 20.02 -12.48
C LYS A 108 10.98 20.63 -13.21
N THR A 109 10.78 21.07 -14.44
CA THR A 109 11.74 21.94 -15.12
C THR A 109 11.80 23.25 -14.34
N LYS A 110 12.92 23.51 -13.65
CA LYS A 110 13.25 24.86 -13.19
C LYS A 110 13.46 25.70 -14.45
N VAL A 111 12.57 26.63 -14.72
CA VAL A 111 12.84 27.73 -15.64
C VAL A 111 13.72 28.71 -14.86
N GLN A 112 15.01 28.74 -15.22
CA GLN A 112 15.90 29.84 -14.87
C GLN A 112 15.48 31.07 -15.69
N ALA A 113 15.35 32.20 -15.01
CA ALA A 113 15.39 33.53 -15.60
C ALA A 113 16.59 34.27 -15.01
#